data_AF-A0A183FZ47-F1
#
_entry.id   AF-A0A183FZ47-F1
#
_cell.length_a   1.000
_cell.length_b   1.000
_cell.length_c   1.000
_cell.angle_alpha   90.00
_cell.angle_beta   90.00
_cell.angle_gamma   90.00
#
_symmetry.space_group_name_H-M   'P 1'
#
loop_
_entity.id
_entity.type
_entity.pdbx_description
1 polymer ?
#
loop_
_entity_poly.entity_id
_entity_poly.type
_entity_poly.pdbx_seq_one_letter_code
_entity_poly.pdbx_strand_id
1 'polypeptide(L)'
;LRVFVEGCRSDRVANEQKHMASLLRKFQVDWSEVNVIGGFNDPPTKTTMDDFQQLVSPFRDGGGAQRGFVSDEELQSLRLKTNRYLRTSELLQQHSRDSDLVVVTMPIPRRSATPAALYLSWLEMLSRNLPPTMLVRGNGTSVLSYFD
;
A
#
# COMPACT_ATOMS: atom_id res chain seq x y z
N LEU A 1 -11.11 -0.58 -16.63
CA LEU A 1 -10.26 -0.91 -15.45
C LEU A 1 -8.82 -0.52 -15.75
N ARG A 2 -8.17 0.27 -14.90
CA ARG A 2 -6.71 0.55 -15.00
C ARG A 2 -5.99 -0.32 -13.96
N VAL A 3 -4.93 -1.00 -14.36
CA VAL A 3 -4.16 -1.88 -13.48
C VAL A 3 -2.80 -1.27 -13.24
N PHE A 4 -2.42 -1.10 -11.98
CA PHE A 4 -1.11 -0.59 -11.57
C PHE A 4 -0.29 -1.71 -10.95
N VAL A 5 0.93 -1.88 -11.42
CA VAL A 5 1.87 -2.90 -10.94
C VAL A 5 3.14 -2.20 -10.49
N GLU A 6 3.66 -2.60 -9.34
CA GLU A 6 5.00 -2.18 -8.93
C GLU A 6 6.04 -2.85 -9.82
N GLY A 7 6.95 -2.05 -10.38
CA GLY A 7 8.04 -2.53 -11.22
C GLY A 7 9.30 -1.68 -11.13
N CYS A 8 10.40 -2.24 -11.63
CA CYS A 8 11.69 -1.57 -11.65
C CYS A 8 11.81 -0.56 -12.82
N ARG A 9 12.60 0.50 -12.60
CA ARG A 9 12.74 1.64 -13.53
C ARG A 9 13.53 1.35 -14.82
N SER A 10 13.99 0.13 -15.05
CA SER A 10 14.79 -0.21 -16.23
C SER A 10 14.38 -1.57 -16.79
N ASP A 11 14.45 -1.67 -18.12
CA ASP A 11 14.49 -2.87 -19.00
C ASP A 11 13.39 -3.95 -18.88
N ARG A 12 12.69 -4.08 -17.76
CA ARG A 12 11.70 -5.14 -17.51
C ARG A 12 10.25 -4.70 -17.58
N VAL A 13 9.99 -3.40 -17.67
CA VAL A 13 8.64 -2.81 -17.74
C VAL A 13 7.77 -3.49 -18.81
N ALA A 14 8.29 -3.65 -20.02
CA ALA A 14 7.55 -4.28 -21.12
C ALA A 14 7.22 -5.76 -20.83
N ASN A 15 8.11 -6.48 -20.15
CA ASN A 15 7.88 -7.87 -19.77
C ASN A 15 6.87 -7.98 -18.63
N GLU A 16 6.92 -7.10 -17.62
CA GLU A 16 5.96 -7.04 -16.52
C GLU A 16 4.55 -6.68 -17.03
N GLN A 17 4.44 -5.72 -17.95
CA GLN A 17 3.18 -5.39 -18.62
C GLN A 17 2.62 -6.59 -19.39
N LYS A 18 3.44 -7.28 -20.18
CA LYS A 18 3.02 -8.49 -20.92
C LYS A 18 2.58 -9.62 -19.99
N HIS A 19 3.31 -9.83 -18.90
CA HIS A 19 2.98 -10.84 -17.91
C HIS A 19 1.63 -10.54 -17.23
N MET A 20 1.43 -9.30 -16.79
CA MET A 20 0.18 -8.88 -16.16
C MET A 20 -1.00 -8.96 -17.15
N ALA A 21 -0.82 -8.50 -18.39
CA ALA A 21 -1.85 -8.63 -19.43
C ALA A 21 -2.24 -10.10 -19.68
N SER A 22 -1.26 -11.02 -19.70
CA SER A 22 -1.52 -12.45 -19.82
C SER A 22 -2.33 -13.01 -18.65
N LEU A 23 -2.04 -12.58 -17.41
CA LEU A 23 -2.82 -12.96 -16.24
C LEU A 23 -4.26 -12.43 -16.30
N LEU A 24 -4.44 -11.16 -16.65
CA LEU A 24 -5.78 -10.56 -16.77
C LEU A 24 -6.65 -11.27 -17.81
N ARG A 25 -6.06 -11.69 -18.94
CA ARG A 25 -6.75 -12.52 -19.94
C ARG A 25 -7.22 -13.85 -19.35
N LYS A 26 -6.39 -14.52 -18.55
CA LYS A 26 -6.77 -15.79 -17.90
C LYS A 26 -7.94 -15.61 -16.93
N PHE A 27 -8.03 -14.46 -16.28
CA PHE A 27 -9.15 -14.12 -15.41
C PHE A 27 -10.36 -13.54 -16.15
N GLN A 28 -10.31 -13.44 -17.49
CA GLN A 28 -11.36 -12.85 -18.32
C GLN A 28 -11.79 -11.45 -17.84
N VAL A 29 -10.83 -10.68 -17.31
CA VAL A 29 -11.06 -9.31 -16.88
C VAL A 29 -10.72 -8.41 -18.04
N ASP A 30 -11.63 -7.52 -18.42
CA ASP A 30 -11.32 -6.45 -19.38
C ASP A 30 -10.60 -5.29 -18.69
N TRP A 31 -9.49 -4.85 -19.28
CA TRP A 31 -8.72 -3.70 -18.81
C TRP A 31 -8.47 -2.70 -19.93
N SER A 32 -8.37 -1.43 -19.55
CA SER A 32 -8.07 -0.32 -20.44
C SER A 32 -6.55 -0.16 -20.57
N GLU A 33 -5.84 -0.20 -19.45
CA GLU A 33 -4.40 0.08 -19.39
C GLU A 33 -3.72 -0.73 -18.28
N VAL A 34 -2.45 -1.12 -18.52
CA VAL A 34 -1.55 -1.70 -17.52
C VAL A 34 -0.35 -0.77 -17.33
N ASN A 35 -0.28 -0.14 -16.17
CA ASN A 35 0.73 0.84 -15.79
C ASN A 35 1.73 0.20 -14.83
N VAL A 36 3.00 0.17 -15.22
CA VAL A 36 4.09 -0.23 -14.32
C VAL A 36 4.67 1.02 -13.71
N ILE A 37 4.59 1.13 -12.39
CA ILE A 37 5.04 2.30 -11.63
C ILE A 37 6.19 1.90 -10.70
N GLY A 38 7.14 2.80 -10.53
CA GLY A 38 8.29 2.65 -9.63
C GLY A 38 8.27 3.69 -8.52
N GLY A 39 9.37 3.76 -7.77
CA GLY A 39 9.56 4.82 -6.77
C GLY A 39 8.87 4.59 -5.42
N PHE A 40 8.40 3.36 -5.15
CA PHE A 40 7.85 2.97 -3.84
C PHE A 40 8.85 3.04 -2.69
N ASN A 41 10.14 3.01 -3.00
CA ASN A 41 11.23 3.10 -2.03
C ASN A 41 11.85 4.51 -1.96
N ASP A 42 11.34 5.45 -2.76
CA ASP A 42 11.76 6.85 -2.67
C ASP A 42 11.31 7.42 -1.31
N PRO A 43 12.06 8.38 -0.73
CA PRO A 43 11.63 9.02 0.50
C PRO A 43 10.29 9.73 0.29
N PRO A 44 9.33 9.57 1.21
CA PRO A 44 8.08 10.31 1.15
C PRO A 44 8.34 11.81 1.35
N THR A 45 7.44 12.64 0.85
CA THR A 45 7.52 14.09 1.01
C THR A 45 7.42 14.50 2.47
N LYS A 46 7.96 15.69 2.77
CA LYS A 46 7.91 16.25 4.12
C LYS A 46 6.47 16.39 4.63
N THR A 47 5.57 16.89 3.78
CA THR A 47 4.15 17.04 4.13
C THR A 47 3.52 15.71 4.55
N THR A 48 3.74 14.64 3.79
CA THR A 48 3.23 13.31 4.14
C THR A 48 3.82 12.79 5.45
N MET A 49 5.09 13.13 5.76
CA MET A 49 5.70 12.80 7.06
C MET A 49 5.08 13.57 8.21
N ASP A 50 4.86 14.86 8.03
CA ASP A 50 4.27 15.71 9.07
C ASP A 50 2.83 15.25 9.36
N ASP A 51 2.04 14.94 8.32
CA ASP A 51 0.68 14.39 8.45
C ASP A 51 0.67 13.04 9.20
N PHE A 52 1.60 12.15 8.87
CA PHE A 52 1.73 10.87 9.55
C PHE A 52 2.15 11.03 11.02
N GLN A 53 3.10 11.92 11.31
CA GLN A 53 3.53 12.20 12.68
C GLN A 53 2.39 12.78 13.52
N GLN A 54 1.60 13.69 12.95
CA GLN A 54 0.41 14.22 13.60
C GLN A 54 -0.62 13.12 13.87
N LEU A 55 -0.87 12.24 12.90
CA LEU A 55 -1.80 11.12 13.03
C LEU A 55 -1.40 10.14 14.14
N VAL A 56 -0.10 9.82 14.23
CA VAL A 56 0.43 8.86 15.21
C VAL A 56 0.60 9.48 16.60
N SER A 57 0.75 10.80 16.69
CA SER A 57 1.06 11.51 17.95
C SER A 57 0.17 11.13 19.15
N PRO A 58 -1.16 10.92 19.02
CA PRO A 58 -2.02 10.58 20.16
C PRO A 58 -1.82 9.13 20.65
N PHE A 59 -1.17 8.29 19.84
CA PHE A 59 -0.98 6.87 20.08
C PHE A 59 0.46 6.49 20.41
N ARG A 60 1.33 7.48 20.66
CA ARG A 60 2.71 7.24 21.11
C ARG A 60 2.71 6.88 22.58
N ASP A 61 3.46 5.84 22.94
CA ASP A 61 3.60 5.43 24.33
C ASP A 61 4.42 6.49 25.10
N GLY A 62 3.78 7.12 26.08
CA GLY A 62 4.41 8.08 27.00
C GLY A 62 5.20 7.43 28.14
N GLY A 63 5.56 6.15 28.02
CA GLY A 63 6.24 5.36 29.05
C GLY A 63 5.29 4.53 29.94
N GLY A 64 4.03 4.38 29.53
CA GLY A 64 2.99 3.65 30.26
C GLY A 64 2.84 2.18 29.85
N ALA A 65 3.58 1.70 28.86
CA ALA A 65 3.45 0.35 28.29
C ALA A 65 2.01 0.02 27.87
N GLN A 66 1.31 1.02 27.33
CA GLN A 66 -0.10 0.88 26.97
C GLN A 66 -0.26 -0.04 25.76
N ARG A 67 -1.00 -1.13 25.92
CA ARG A 67 -1.19 -2.12 24.86
C ARG A 67 -1.78 -1.49 23.60
N GLY A 68 -1.09 -1.65 22.48
CA GLY A 68 -1.52 -1.19 21.16
C GLY A 68 -0.99 0.19 20.76
N PHE A 69 -0.42 0.94 21.70
CA PHE A 69 0.33 2.18 21.42
C PHE A 69 1.69 1.83 20.80
N VAL A 70 2.33 2.82 20.19
CA VAL A 70 3.61 2.64 19.50
C VAL A 70 4.73 3.33 20.27
N SER A 71 5.84 2.63 20.51
CA SER A 71 7.05 3.22 21.10
C SER A 71 7.93 3.88 20.04
N ASP A 72 8.86 4.71 20.47
CA ASP A 72 9.81 5.37 19.58
C ASP A 72 10.78 4.37 18.93
N GLU A 73 11.17 3.32 19.65
CA GLU A 73 11.97 2.22 19.13
C GLU A 73 11.21 1.45 18.04
N GLU A 74 9.91 1.20 18.24
CA GLU A 74 9.06 0.55 17.25
C GLU A 74 8.92 1.41 15.98
N LEU A 75 8.71 2.72 16.13
CA LEU A 75 8.70 3.66 15.01
C LEU A 75 10.02 3.65 14.22
N GLN A 76 11.16 3.63 14.91
CA GLN A 76 12.46 3.54 14.23
C GLN A 76 12.67 2.20 13.55
N SER A 77 12.34 1.08 14.22
CA SER A 77 12.50 -0.26 13.66
C SER A 77 11.66 -0.51 12.40
N LEU A 78 10.47 0.12 12.33
CA LEU A 78 9.54 0.00 11.21
C LEU A 78 9.59 1.19 10.25
N ARG A 79 10.59 2.07 10.37
CA ARG A 79 10.72 3.29 9.57
C ARG A 79 10.73 3.04 8.07
N LEU A 80 11.49 2.05 7.59
CA LEU A 80 11.54 1.72 6.16
C LEU A 80 10.18 1.26 5.62
N LYS A 81 9.47 0.45 6.41
CA LYS A 81 8.13 -0.03 6.05
C LYS A 81 7.10 1.10 6.06
N THR A 82 7.19 1.98 7.05
CA THR A 82 6.40 3.19 7.18
C THR A 82 6.60 4.11 5.97
N ASN A 83 7.85 4.43 5.63
CA ASN A 83 8.18 5.25 4.46
C ASN A 83 7.59 4.67 3.17
N ARG A 84 7.68 3.35 2.98
CA ARG A 84 7.13 2.68 1.81
C ARG A 84 5.60 2.81 1.71
N TYR A 85 4.86 2.69 2.81
CA TYR A 85 3.40 2.91 2.79
C TYR A 85 3.03 4.37 2.55
N LEU A 86 3.79 5.31 3.11
CA LEU A 86 3.58 6.73 2.93
C LEU A 86 3.92 7.18 1.49
N ARG A 87 4.94 6.56 0.90
CA ARG A 87 5.23 6.73 -0.53
C ARG A 87 4.15 6.10 -1.41
N THR A 88 3.60 4.96 -0.99
CA THR A 88 2.46 4.33 -1.69
C THR A 88 1.23 5.23 -1.64
N SER A 89 0.92 5.89 -0.51
CA SER A 89 -0.20 6.83 -0.45
C SER A 89 -0.03 8.02 -1.40
N GLU A 90 1.19 8.53 -1.56
CA GLU A 90 1.47 9.59 -2.55
C GLU A 90 1.24 9.11 -3.98
N LEU A 91 1.68 7.90 -4.32
CA LEU A 91 1.46 7.33 -5.65
C LEU A 91 -0.02 7.08 -5.93
N LEU A 92 -0.79 6.64 -4.92
CA LEU A 92 -2.25 6.50 -5.03
C LEU A 92 -2.91 7.85 -5.30
N GLN A 93 -2.51 8.89 -4.58
CA GLN A 93 -2.97 10.26 -4.81
C GLN A 93 -2.62 10.77 -6.22
N GLN A 94 -1.41 10.50 -6.69
CA GLN A 94 -0.95 10.94 -8.01
C GLN A 94 -1.71 10.29 -9.17
N HIS A 95 -2.08 9.02 -9.05
CA HIS A 95 -2.64 8.25 -10.18
C HIS A 95 -4.14 7.98 -10.09
N SER A 96 -4.73 8.08 -8.89
CA SER A 96 -6.06 7.53 -8.61
C SER A 96 -7.05 8.50 -7.97
N ARG A 97 -6.69 9.77 -7.75
CA ARG A 97 -7.54 10.77 -7.08
C ARG A 97 -8.91 10.97 -7.73
N ASP A 98 -8.99 10.85 -9.05
CA ASP A 98 -10.23 11.04 -9.83
C ASP A 98 -10.86 9.71 -10.27
N SER A 99 -10.55 8.60 -9.60
CA SER A 99 -11.16 7.29 -9.89
C SER A 99 -12.52 7.12 -9.21
N ASP A 100 -13.38 6.25 -9.74
CA ASP A 100 -14.65 5.91 -9.07
C ASP A 100 -14.46 4.98 -7.86
N LEU A 101 -13.47 4.09 -7.92
CA LEU A 101 -13.12 3.12 -6.89
C LEU A 101 -11.62 2.82 -6.96
N VAL A 102 -10.98 2.67 -5.81
CA VAL A 102 -9.57 2.32 -5.69
C VAL A 102 -9.44 0.98 -4.96
N VAL A 103 -8.86 -0.03 -5.62
CA VAL A 103 -8.63 -1.35 -5.01
C VAL A 103 -7.13 -1.52 -4.76
N VAL A 104 -6.75 -1.72 -3.51
CA VAL A 104 -5.34 -1.78 -3.08
C VAL A 104 -5.10 -3.06 -2.27
N THR A 105 -3.96 -3.69 -2.52
CA THR A 105 -3.50 -4.83 -1.71
C THR A 105 -3.28 -4.40 -0.27
N MET A 106 -4.02 -4.99 0.66
CA MET A 106 -3.96 -4.65 2.08
C MET A 106 -2.57 -4.96 2.66
N PRO A 107 -1.94 -4.01 3.37
CA PRO A 107 -0.73 -4.24 4.15
C PRO A 107 -0.88 -5.40 5.13
N ILE A 108 0.12 -6.29 5.17
CA ILE A 108 0.14 -7.41 6.12
C ILE A 108 1.10 -7.08 7.28
N PRO A 109 0.57 -6.92 8.51
CA PRO A 109 1.40 -6.76 9.69
C PRO A 109 1.92 -8.12 10.17
N ARG A 110 3.11 -8.13 10.75
CA ARG A 110 3.56 -9.29 11.54
C ARG A 110 3.04 -9.08 12.96
N ARG A 111 2.10 -9.93 13.41
CA ARG A 111 1.36 -9.71 14.67
C ARG A 111 2.24 -9.44 15.89
N SER A 112 3.41 -10.06 15.98
CA SER A 112 4.34 -9.88 17.11
C SER A 112 5.27 -8.68 16.99
N ALA A 113 5.31 -8.02 15.83
CA ALA A 113 6.31 -7.01 15.50
C ALA A 113 5.69 -5.73 14.93
N THR A 114 4.37 -5.55 15.03
CA THR A 114 3.70 -4.35 14.53
C THR A 114 2.61 -3.93 15.50
N PRO A 115 2.80 -2.79 16.19
CA PRO A 115 1.78 -2.20 17.06
C PRO A 115 0.48 -1.93 16.32
N ALA A 116 -0.64 -2.10 17.02
CA ALA A 116 -1.97 -1.94 16.43
C ALA A 116 -2.19 -0.50 15.93
N ALA A 117 -1.84 0.51 16.72
CA ALA A 117 -1.97 1.92 16.33
C ALA A 117 -1.14 2.26 15.09
N LEU A 118 0.10 1.76 15.02
CA LEU A 118 0.96 1.98 13.86
C LEU A 118 0.39 1.32 12.60
N TYR A 119 -0.10 0.09 12.71
CA TYR A 119 -0.74 -0.60 11.60
C TYR A 119 -1.96 0.15 11.07
N LEU A 120 -2.86 0.56 11.98
CA LEU A 120 -4.06 1.33 11.60
C LEU A 120 -3.70 2.69 11.01
N SER A 121 -2.64 3.33 11.50
CA SER A 121 -2.13 4.59 10.93
C SER A 121 -1.64 4.40 9.49
N TRP A 122 -1.01 3.27 9.15
CA TRP A 122 -0.68 2.97 7.76
C TRP A 122 -1.91 2.77 6.88
N LEU A 123 -2.94 2.08 7.39
CA LEU A 123 -4.19 1.89 6.63
C LEU A 123 -4.89 3.22 6.36
N GLU A 124 -4.99 4.07 7.38
CA GLU A 124 -5.54 5.42 7.28
C GLU A 124 -4.79 6.25 6.22
N MET A 125 -3.46 6.27 6.25
CA MET A 125 -2.67 7.02 5.25
C MET A 125 -2.88 6.49 3.82
N LEU A 126 -3.08 5.19 3.65
CA LEU A 126 -3.32 4.58 2.33
C LEU A 126 -4.70 4.90 1.74
N SER A 127 -5.69 5.21 2.58
CA SER A 127 -7.06 5.53 2.14
C SER A 127 -7.42 7.02 2.24
N ARG A 128 -6.62 7.82 2.94
CA ARG A 128 -6.88 9.23 3.20
C ARG A 128 -6.97 10.03 1.90
N ASN A 129 -7.98 10.89 1.81
CA ASN A 129 -8.22 11.80 0.69
C ASN A 129 -8.32 11.10 -0.68
N LEU A 130 -8.73 9.83 -0.71
CA LEU A 130 -8.98 9.08 -1.94
C LEU A 130 -10.49 8.88 -2.15
N PRO A 131 -10.92 8.53 -3.37
CA PRO A 131 -12.22 7.94 -3.62
C PRO A 131 -12.46 6.69 -2.75
N PRO A 132 -13.67 6.09 -2.76
CA PRO A 132 -13.93 4.85 -2.06
C PRO A 132 -12.79 3.84 -2.28
N THR A 133 -12.11 3.46 -1.20
CA THR A 133 -10.89 2.65 -1.24
C THR A 133 -11.14 1.31 -0.57
N MET A 134 -10.92 0.22 -1.30
CA MET A 134 -11.06 -1.14 -0.82
C MET A 134 -9.67 -1.77 -0.62
N LEU A 135 -9.34 -2.05 0.64
CA LEU A 135 -8.14 -2.79 1.00
C LEU A 135 -8.44 -4.29 0.98
N VAL A 136 -7.87 -5.01 0.01
CA VAL A 136 -8.18 -6.44 -0.22
C VAL A 136 -6.97 -7.32 0.07
N ARG A 137 -7.21 -8.49 0.64
CA ARG A 137 -6.21 -9.53 0.84
C ARG A 137 -6.78 -10.90 0.54
N GLY A 138 -6.07 -11.68 -0.26
CA GLY A 138 -6.35 -13.10 -0.45
C GLY A 138 -5.89 -13.96 0.73
N ASN A 139 -6.54 -15.11 0.93
CA ASN A 139 -6.17 -16.09 1.95
C ASN A 139 -4.94 -16.96 1.56
N GLY A 140 -4.39 -16.78 0.37
CA GLY A 140 -3.24 -17.54 -0.14
C GLY A 140 -3.60 -18.85 -0.84
N THR A 141 -4.89 -19.16 -0.98
CA THR A 141 -5.35 -20.29 -1.79
C THR A 141 -5.43 -19.89 -3.26
N SER A 142 -5.16 -20.84 -4.17
CA SER A 142 -5.28 -20.58 -5.61
C SER A 142 -6.73 -20.21 -5.97
N VAL A 143 -6.88 -19.08 -6.66
CA VAL A 143 -8.15 -18.60 -7.19
C VAL A 143 -8.26 -18.82 -8.71
N LEU A 144 -7.19 -19.29 -9.34
CA LEU A 144 -7.16 -19.58 -10.77
C LEU A 144 -7.65 -21.03 -10.93
N SER A 145 -8.98 -21.18 -10.99
CA SER A 145 -9.62 -22.40 -11.46
C SER A 145 -9.70 -22.30 -12.99
N TYR A 146 -9.26 -23.33 -13.70
CA TYR A 146 -9.46 -23.40 -15.15
C TYR A 146 -10.97 -23.42 -15.39
N PHE A 147 -11.51 -22.34 -15.95
CA PHE A 147 -12.83 -22.38 -16.56
C PHE A 147 -12.62 -23.07 -17.91
N ASP A 148 -12.96 -24.36 -17.97
CA ASP A 148 -13.10 -25.09 -19.23
C ASP A 148 -14.30 -24.55 -20.03
#